data_AF-A0A932MF16-F1
#
_entry.id   AF-A0A932MF16-F1
#
_cell.length_a   1.000
_cell.length_b   1.000
_cell.length_c   1.000
_cell.angle_alpha   90.00
_cell.angle_beta   90.00
_cell.angle_gamma   90.00
#
_symmetry.space_group_name_H-M   'P 1'
#
loop_
_entity.id
_entity.type
_entity.pdbx_description
1 polymer ?
#
loop_
_entity_poly.entity_id
_entity_poly.type
_entity_poly.pdbx_seq_one_letter_code
_entity_poly.pdbx_strand_id
1 'polypeptide(L)'
;MSVKRYAIREWPEGERPRERLVAEGARRLTTAELLAIVLRTGTRGQSAVDLGRTLLGKWKGLAGLEAAEPDALAETTGMGPAKIAQVKAALELGRRLLAEVEQVSR
;
A
#
# COMPACT_ATOMS: atom_id res chain seq x y z
N MET A 1 -4.87 -27.06 1.01
CA MET A 1 -4.11 -26.78 2.25
C MET A 1 -4.13 -25.28 2.48
N SER A 2 -4.73 -24.81 3.57
CA SER A 2 -4.80 -23.37 3.90
C SER A 2 -3.45 -22.94 4.44
N VAL A 3 -2.65 -22.24 3.63
CA VAL A 3 -1.40 -21.63 4.10
C VAL A 3 -1.80 -20.58 5.13
N LYS A 4 -1.48 -20.82 6.41
CA LYS A 4 -1.59 -19.80 7.46
C LYS A 4 -0.76 -18.60 7.01
N ARG A 5 -1.43 -17.51 6.60
CA ARG A 5 -0.78 -16.25 6.27
C ARG A 5 -0.41 -15.58 7.59
N TYR A 6 0.83 -15.83 8.03
CA TYR A 6 1.40 -15.24 9.24
C TYR A 6 1.31 -13.70 9.19
N ALA A 7 1.09 -13.09 10.34
CA ALA A 7 1.14 -11.64 10.46
C ALA A 7 2.55 -11.16 10.13
N ILE A 8 2.69 -9.99 9.51
CA ILE A 8 4.01 -9.44 9.10
C ILE A 8 5.01 -9.40 10.25
N ARG A 9 4.54 -9.15 11.49
CA ARG A 9 5.38 -9.16 12.70
C ARG A 9 6.05 -10.51 13.00
N GLU A 10 5.53 -11.59 12.44
CA GLU A 10 6.05 -12.95 12.59
C GLU A 10 7.06 -13.31 11.48
N TRP A 11 7.23 -12.45 10.47
CA TRP A 11 8.24 -12.65 9.43
C TRP A 11 9.64 -12.37 10.01
N PRO A 12 10.70 -12.96 9.41
CA PRO A 12 12.07 -12.54 9.68
C PRO A 12 12.18 -11.02 9.58
N GLU A 13 12.95 -10.39 10.47
CA GLU A 13 13.02 -8.92 10.55
C GLU A 13 13.44 -8.29 9.22
N GLY A 14 14.41 -8.89 8.53
CA GLY A 14 14.85 -8.47 7.20
C GLY A 14 13.83 -8.70 6.07
N GLU A 15 12.69 -9.33 6.33
CA GLU A 15 11.60 -9.50 5.36
C GLU A 15 10.43 -8.53 5.61
N ARG A 16 10.41 -7.86 6.77
CA ARG A 16 9.31 -6.98 7.14
C ARG A 16 9.40 -5.67 6.35
N PRO A 17 8.30 -5.17 5.74
CA PRO A 17 8.37 -4.02 4.84
C PRO A 17 8.94 -2.74 5.46
N ARG A 18 8.65 -2.43 6.73
CA ARG A 18 9.15 -1.17 7.33
C ARG A 18 10.66 -1.22 7.56
N GLU A 19 11.12 -2.35 8.04
CA GLU A 19 12.51 -2.66 8.34
C GLU A 19 13.31 -2.70 7.03
N ARG A 20 12.80 -3.37 5.99
CA ARG A 20 13.35 -3.34 4.64
C ARG A 20 13.39 -1.94 4.05
N LEU A 21 12.36 -1.12 4.25
CA LEU A 21 12.35 0.26 3.76
C LEU A 21 13.52 1.06 4.36
N VAL A 22 13.81 0.87 5.64
CA VAL A 22 14.92 1.54 6.33
C VAL A 22 16.28 0.96 5.92
N ALA A 23 16.40 -0.35 5.80
CA ALA A 23 17.67 -1.02 5.53
C ALA A 23 18.09 -0.98 4.04
N GLU A 24 17.14 -1.14 3.12
CA GLU A 24 17.38 -1.35 1.69
C GLU A 24 16.88 -0.18 0.81
N GLY A 25 16.02 0.68 1.36
CA GLY A 25 15.41 1.80 0.66
C GLY A 25 14.20 1.42 -0.20
N ALA A 26 13.36 2.42 -0.51
CA ALA A 26 12.06 2.23 -1.17
C ALA A 26 12.14 1.51 -2.52
N ARG A 27 13.25 1.69 -3.27
CA ARG A 27 13.45 1.07 -4.60
C ARG A 27 13.55 -0.46 -4.56
N ARG A 28 13.82 -1.04 -3.38
CA ARG A 28 13.94 -2.50 -3.19
C ARG A 28 12.62 -3.16 -2.78
N LEU A 29 11.59 -2.35 -2.53
CA LEU A 29 10.27 -2.83 -2.16
C LEU A 29 9.35 -2.86 -3.37
N THR A 30 8.46 -3.84 -3.40
CA THR A 30 7.35 -3.87 -4.34
C THR A 30 6.31 -2.81 -3.99
N THR A 31 5.50 -2.39 -4.96
CA THR A 31 4.39 -1.47 -4.73
C THR A 31 3.42 -1.97 -3.65
N ALA A 32 3.19 -3.28 -3.58
CA ALA A 32 2.35 -3.87 -2.54
C ALA A 32 2.96 -3.73 -1.13
N GLU A 33 4.28 -3.83 -1.00
CA GLU A 33 4.97 -3.61 0.28
C GLU A 33 4.95 -2.14 0.70
N LEU A 34 5.13 -1.21 -0.25
CA LEU A 34 4.99 0.22 0.02
C LEU A 34 3.56 0.57 0.47
N LEU A 35 2.54 0.03 -0.21
CA LEU A 35 1.15 0.16 0.23
C LEU A 35 0.92 -0.47 1.61
N ALA A 36 1.54 -1.62 1.91
CA ALA A 36 1.41 -2.27 3.20
C ALA A 36 1.90 -1.38 4.36
N ILE A 37 2.96 -0.61 4.12
CA ILE A 37 3.48 0.36 5.10
C ILE A 37 2.46 1.46 5.37
N VAL A 38 1.88 2.03 4.30
CA VAL A 38 0.83 3.06 4.37
C VAL A 38 -0.42 2.55 5.09
N LEU A 39 -0.87 1.33 4.75
CA LEU A 39 -2.05 0.69 5.35
C LEU A 39 -1.85 0.31 6.82
N ARG A 40 -0.59 0.18 7.27
CA ARG A 40 -0.11 -0.19 8.61
C ARG A 40 -0.50 -1.58 9.11
N THR A 41 -1.68 -2.06 8.78
CA THR A 41 -2.24 -3.34 9.23
C THR A 41 -3.01 -4.02 8.10
N GLY A 42 -3.02 -5.36 8.15
CA GLY A 42 -3.84 -6.17 7.26
C GLY A 42 -5.31 -6.16 7.66
N THR A 43 -6.02 -7.19 7.23
CA THR A 43 -7.39 -7.51 7.68
C THR A 43 -7.45 -8.98 8.12
N ARG A 44 -8.60 -9.44 8.61
CA ARG A 44 -8.73 -10.84 9.04
C ARG A 44 -8.41 -11.78 7.86
N GLY A 45 -7.38 -12.61 8.02
CA GLY A 45 -6.95 -13.59 7.01
C GLY A 45 -6.05 -13.03 5.89
N GLN A 46 -5.68 -11.74 5.92
CA GLN A 46 -4.78 -11.13 4.94
C GLN A 46 -3.77 -10.22 5.64
N SER A 47 -2.48 -10.39 5.34
CA SER A 47 -1.46 -9.43 5.75
C SER A 47 -1.68 -8.07 5.07
N ALA A 48 -1.01 -7.01 5.55
CA ALA A 48 -1.06 -5.70 4.89
C ALA A 48 -0.50 -5.77 3.45
N VAL A 49 0.50 -6.63 3.20
CA VAL A 49 1.05 -6.88 1.86
C VAL A 49 0.01 -7.58 0.98
N ASP A 50 -0.71 -8.56 1.51
CA ASP A 50 -1.78 -9.23 0.76
C ASP A 50 -2.91 -8.27 0.42
N LEU A 51 -3.30 -7.40 1.35
CA LEU A 51 -4.29 -6.35 1.10
C LEU A 51 -3.80 -5.39 0.00
N GLY A 52 -2.52 -4.97 0.06
CA GLY A 52 -1.90 -4.17 -1.00
C GLY A 52 -1.95 -4.84 -2.38
N ARG A 53 -1.65 -6.14 -2.46
CA ARG A 53 -1.77 -6.93 -3.70
C ARG A 53 -3.21 -6.99 -4.20
N THR A 54 -4.18 -7.24 -3.31
CA THR A 54 -5.61 -7.27 -3.64
C THR A 54 -6.08 -5.92 -4.22
N LEU A 55 -5.68 -4.81 -3.59
CA LEU A 55 -6.04 -3.47 -4.07
C LEU A 55 -5.45 -3.18 -5.45
N LEU A 56 -4.16 -3.44 -5.64
CA LEU A 56 -3.50 -3.24 -6.93
C LEU A 56 -4.12 -4.10 -8.04
N GLY A 57 -4.49 -5.35 -7.72
CA GLY A 57 -5.17 -6.24 -8.67
C GLY A 57 -6.58 -5.75 -9.03
N LYS A 58 -7.41 -5.44 -8.02
CA LYS A 58 -8.80 -5.00 -8.21
C LYS A 58 -8.88 -3.67 -8.98
N TRP A 59 -8.00 -2.73 -8.66
CA TRP A 59 -8.01 -1.38 -9.20
C TRP A 59 -7.00 -1.16 -10.32
N LYS A 60 -6.41 -2.23 -10.87
CA LYS A 60 -5.49 -2.18 -12.03
C LYS A 60 -4.28 -1.24 -11.80
N GLY A 61 -3.71 -1.27 -10.60
CA GLY A 61 -2.52 -0.50 -10.21
C GLY A 61 -2.83 0.78 -9.42
N LEU A 62 -1.80 1.61 -9.20
CA LEU A 62 -1.91 2.83 -8.39
C LEU A 62 -2.81 3.89 -9.03
N ALA A 63 -2.78 4.02 -10.36
CA ALA A 63 -3.59 4.99 -11.08
C ALA A 63 -5.09 4.71 -10.91
N GLY A 64 -5.54 3.46 -11.05
CA GLY A 64 -6.95 3.14 -10.82
C GLY A 64 -7.34 3.18 -9.34
N LEU A 65 -6.40 2.95 -8.41
CA LEU A 65 -6.63 3.15 -6.97
C LEU A 65 -6.82 4.63 -6.61
N GLU A 66 -6.07 5.52 -7.28
CA GLU A 66 -6.20 6.97 -7.17
C GLU A 66 -7.52 7.47 -7.77
N ALA A 67 -7.94 6.91 -8.90
CA ALA A 67 -9.20 7.28 -9.55
C ALA A 67 -10.47 6.71 -8.88
N ALA A 68 -10.34 5.65 -8.06
CA ALA A 68 -11.48 4.98 -7.45
C ALA A 68 -12.22 5.84 -6.41
N GLU A 69 -13.54 5.93 -6.46
CA GLU A 69 -14.30 6.65 -5.45
C GLU A 69 -14.16 6.02 -4.04
N PRO A 70 -14.11 6.82 -2.96
CA PRO A 70 -13.99 6.31 -1.58
C PRO A 70 -15.03 5.25 -1.21
N ASP A 71 -16.27 5.41 -1.66
CA ASP A 71 -17.36 4.46 -1.39
C ASP A 71 -17.09 3.11 -2.06
N ALA A 72 -16.58 3.11 -3.28
CA ALA A 72 -16.23 1.89 -3.99
C ALA A 72 -14.99 1.20 -3.38
N LEU A 73 -14.06 1.97 -2.82
CA LEU A 73 -12.95 1.43 -2.02
C LEU A 73 -13.46 0.75 -0.74
N ALA A 74 -14.47 1.32 -0.09
CA ALA A 74 -15.06 0.80 1.14
C ALA A 74 -15.71 -0.58 0.98
N GLU A 75 -16.13 -0.95 -0.23
CA GLU A 75 -16.60 -2.30 -0.56
C GLU A 75 -15.51 -3.37 -0.43
N THR A 76 -14.24 -2.99 -0.38
CA THR A 76 -13.12 -3.92 -0.22
C THR A 76 -12.93 -4.27 1.26
N THR A 77 -13.04 -5.54 1.61
CA THR A 77 -12.89 -5.99 3.01
C THR A 77 -11.58 -5.49 3.63
N GLY A 78 -11.69 -4.79 4.75
CA GLY A 78 -10.55 -4.21 5.45
C GLY A 78 -10.15 -2.80 5.00
N MET A 79 -10.89 -2.17 4.09
CA MET A 79 -10.76 -0.76 3.70
C MET A 79 -11.77 0.13 4.43
N GLY A 80 -11.55 0.36 5.72
CA GLY A 80 -12.31 1.36 6.47
C GLY A 80 -11.87 2.80 6.13
N PRO A 81 -12.62 3.82 6.59
CA PRO A 81 -12.37 5.23 6.28
C PRO A 81 -10.92 5.69 6.53
N ALA A 82 -10.32 5.23 7.64
CA ALA A 82 -8.94 5.56 7.98
C ALA A 82 -7.92 5.07 6.93
N LYS A 83 -8.07 3.83 6.45
CA LYS A 83 -7.17 3.25 5.44
C LYS A 83 -7.39 3.86 4.06
N ILE A 84 -8.64 4.16 3.72
CA ILE A 84 -8.98 4.87 2.48
C ILE A 84 -8.30 6.24 2.48
N ALA A 85 -8.46 7.03 3.56
CA ALA A 85 -7.83 8.33 3.70
C ALA A 85 -6.30 8.25 3.61
N GLN A 86 -5.68 7.26 4.26
CA GLN A 86 -4.22 7.02 4.18
C GLN A 86 -3.76 6.78 2.74
N VAL A 87 -4.43 5.89 2.00
CA VAL A 87 -4.06 5.57 0.62
C VAL A 87 -4.26 6.78 -0.29
N LYS A 88 -5.40 7.47 -0.20
CA LYS A 88 -5.67 8.67 -1.00
C LYS A 88 -4.66 9.78 -0.74
N ALA A 89 -4.35 10.04 0.52
CA ALA A 89 -3.34 11.05 0.88
C ALA A 89 -1.95 10.68 0.33
N ALA A 90 -1.52 9.42 0.47
CA ALA A 90 -0.21 8.98 -0.02
C ALA A 90 -0.09 9.11 -1.55
N LEU A 91 -1.14 8.75 -2.30
CA LEU A 91 -1.17 8.86 -3.76
C LEU A 91 -1.14 10.32 -4.21
N GLU A 92 -1.94 11.19 -3.58
CA GLU A 92 -1.98 12.61 -3.90
C GLU A 92 -0.64 13.30 -3.60
N LEU A 93 0.03 12.95 -2.49
CA LEU A 93 1.38 13.44 -2.20
C LEU A 93 2.37 13.03 -3.28
N GLY A 94 2.29 11.79 -3.77
CA GLY A 94 3.12 11.33 -4.89
C GLY A 94 2.86 12.13 -6.17
N ARG A 95 1.59 12.41 -6.49
CA ARG A 95 1.20 13.24 -7.64
C ARG A 95 1.75 14.66 -7.54
N ARG A 96 1.63 15.30 -6.37
CA ARG A 96 2.16 16.66 -6.12
C ARG A 96 3.68 16.71 -6.23
N LEU A 97 4.37 15.74 -5.65
CA LEU A 97 5.82 15.66 -5.75
C LEU A 97 6.30 15.58 -7.21
N LEU A 98 5.64 14.76 -8.04
CA LEU A 98 5.97 14.68 -9.48
C LEU A 98 5.76 16.02 -10.18
N ALA A 99 4.63 16.69 -9.91
CA ALA A 99 4.36 18.01 -10.48
C ALA A 99 5.39 19.07 -10.05
N GLU A 100 5.84 19.05 -8.79
CA GLU A 100 6.90 19.95 -8.29
C GLU A 100 8.25 19.67 -8.99
N VAL A 101 8.63 18.39 -9.14
CA VAL A 101 9.87 17.99 -9.82
C VAL A 101 9.87 18.41 -11.30
N GLU A 102 8.72 18.28 -11.98
CA GLU A 102 8.56 18.72 -13.37
C GLU A 102 8.65 20.25 -13.52
N GLN A 103 8.19 21.02 -12.53
CA GLN A 103 8.28 22.48 -12.54
C GLN A 103 9.71 22.98 -12.32
N VAL A 104 10.48 22.34 -11.44
CA VAL A 104 11.90 22.69 -11.19
C VAL A 104 12.79 22.34 -12.39
N SER A 105 12.36 21.38 -13.21
CA SER A 105 13.11 20.93 -14.39
C SER A 105 12.82 21.77 -15.65
N ARG A 106 11.99 22.82 -15.55
CA ARG A 106 11.69 23.78 -16.63
C ARG A 106 12.36 25.12 -16.34
#